data_AF-A0A2H9RG72-F1
#
_entry.id   AF-A0A2H9RG72-F1
#
_cell.length_a   1.000
_cell.length_b   1.000
_cell.length_c   1.000
_cell.angle_alpha   90.00
_cell.angle_beta   90.00
_cell.angle_gamma   90.00
#
_symmetry.space_group_name_H-M   'P 1'
#
loop_
_entity.id
_entity.type
_entity.pdbx_description
1 polymer ?
#
loop_
_entity_poly.entity_id
_entity_poly.type
_entity_poly.pdbx_seq_one_letter_code
_entity_poly.pdbx_strand_id
1 'polypeptide(L)'
;MTVADPAYLQRMRWRCRRGLLELDIVLGRFIEKHYAALDEAQRLAFDEMLDLPDTEFWDLITGARMPLRPQWLTILELLQKA
;
A
#
# COMPACT_ATOMS: atom_id res chain seq x y z
N MET A 1 17.27 11.32 -1.35
CA MET A 1 17.06 9.92 -0.95
C MET A 1 16.20 9.30 -2.04
N THR A 2 16.80 8.62 -3.01
CA THR A 2 16.13 8.24 -4.25
C THR A 2 15.30 7.00 -4.03
N VAL A 3 14.07 7.03 -4.51
CA VAL A 3 12.99 6.09 -4.20
C VAL A 3 13.17 4.66 -4.72
N ALA A 4 14.29 4.39 -5.40
CA ALA A 4 14.68 3.09 -5.92
C ALA A 4 15.75 2.38 -5.07
N ASP A 5 15.98 2.85 -3.83
CA ASP A 5 16.92 2.21 -2.92
C ASP A 5 16.38 0.83 -2.47
N PRO A 6 17.11 -0.28 -2.67
CA PRO A 6 16.67 -1.62 -2.26
C PRO A 6 16.44 -1.71 -0.74
N ALA A 7 17.14 -0.89 0.05
CA ALA A 7 16.94 -0.77 1.50
C ALA A 7 15.58 -0.16 1.87
N TYR A 8 15.01 0.69 1.01
CA TYR A 8 13.68 1.28 1.23
C TYR A 8 12.58 0.27 0.90
N LEU A 9 12.72 -0.45 -0.22
CA LEU A 9 11.82 -1.56 -0.58
C LEU A 9 11.80 -2.66 0.48
N GLN A 10 12.96 -3.00 1.04
CA GLN A 10 13.03 -3.99 2.11
C GLN A 10 12.30 -3.48 3.37
N ARG A 11 12.48 -2.22 3.77
CA ARG A 11 11.73 -1.63 4.89
C ARG A 11 10.22 -1.61 4.65
N MET A 12 9.78 -1.28 3.44
CA MET A 12 8.36 -1.34 3.04
C MET A 12 7.82 -2.77 3.12
N ARG A 13 8.55 -3.76 2.61
CA ARG A 13 8.19 -5.18 2.74
C ARG A 13 8.01 -5.58 4.21
N TRP A 14 8.92 -5.16 5.10
CA TRP A 14 8.78 -5.40 6.53
C TRP A 14 7.55 -4.72 7.15
N ARG A 15 7.19 -3.51 6.72
CA ARG A 15 5.95 -2.81 7.15
C ARG A 15 4.67 -3.47 6.65
N CYS A 16 4.75 -4.24 5.56
CA CYS A 16 3.61 -4.96 5.00
C CYS A 16 3.37 -6.34 5.65
N ARG A 17 4.32 -6.82 6.45
CA ARG A 17 4.17 -8.07 7.21
C ARG A 17 3.19 -7.86 8.36
N ARG A 18 1.93 -8.20 8.12
CA ARG A 18 0.80 -7.98 9.02
C ARG A 18 0.17 -9.30 9.44
N GLY A 19 -0.74 -9.25 10.43
CA GLY A 19 -1.39 -10.45 10.95
C GLY A 19 -2.35 -11.14 9.96
N LEU A 20 -2.75 -10.43 8.90
CA LEU A 20 -3.69 -10.90 7.88
C LEU A 20 -2.96 -11.38 6.63
N LEU A 21 -3.10 -12.66 6.30
CA LEU A 21 -2.41 -13.29 5.17
C LEU A 21 -2.83 -12.71 3.82
N GLU A 22 -4.11 -12.40 3.64
CA GLU A 22 -4.61 -11.79 2.40
C GLU A 22 -4.00 -10.40 2.17
N LEU A 23 -3.86 -9.60 3.25
CA LEU A 23 -3.27 -8.27 3.19
C LEU A 23 -1.78 -8.36 2.84
N ASP A 24 -1.05 -9.31 3.43
CA ASP A 24 0.36 -9.56 3.13
C ASP A 24 0.58 -9.90 1.64
N ILE A 25 -0.28 -10.76 1.07
CA ILE A 25 -0.22 -11.14 -0.35
C ILE A 25 -0.48 -9.93 -1.26
N VAL A 26 -1.55 -9.17 -0.99
CA VAL A 26 -1.92 -8.00 -1.81
C VAL A 26 -0.82 -6.93 -1.75
N LEU A 27 -0.35 -6.60 -0.55
CA LEU A 27 0.73 -5.62 -0.36
C LEU A 27 2.05 -6.09 -0.99
N GLY A 28 2.39 -7.37 -0.87
CA GLY A 28 3.57 -7.96 -1.50
C GLY A 28 3.54 -7.81 -3.01
N ARG A 29 2.44 -8.23 -3.66
CA ARG A 29 2.26 -8.10 -5.12
C ARG A 29 2.27 -6.64 -5.58
N PHE A 30 1.62 -5.77 -4.82
CA PHE A 30 1.58 -4.34 -5.10
C PHE A 30 2.98 -3.73 -5.04
N ILE A 31 3.78 -4.07 -4.03
CA ILE A 31 5.16 -3.57 -3.92
C ILE A 31 6.01 -4.03 -5.11
N GLU A 32 5.85 -5.27 -5.55
CA GLU A 32 6.66 -5.81 -6.64
C GLU A 32 6.26 -5.26 -8.03
N LYS A 33 4.97 -5.05 -8.28
CA LYS A 33 4.46 -4.65 -9.60
C LYS A 33 4.24 -3.15 -9.76
N HIS A 34 3.71 -2.49 -8.73
CA HIS A 34 3.21 -1.13 -8.85
C HIS A 34 4.13 -0.09 -8.20
N TYR A 35 4.84 -0.43 -7.13
CA TYR A 35 5.64 0.53 -6.36
C TYR A 35 6.74 1.23 -7.15
N ALA A 36 7.38 0.52 -8.07
CA ALA A 36 8.39 1.08 -8.97
C ALA A 36 7.81 2.11 -9.94
N ALA A 37 6.51 1.99 -10.27
CA ALA A 37 5.79 2.86 -11.18
C ALA A 37 5.01 3.99 -10.46
N LEU A 38 4.99 4.02 -9.13
CA LEU A 38 4.29 5.07 -8.38
C LEU A 38 5.04 6.41 -8.45
N ASP A 39 4.28 7.49 -8.52
CA ASP A 39 4.78 8.85 -8.31
C ASP A 39 5.10 9.14 -6.83
N GLU A 40 5.81 10.23 -6.57
CA GLU A 40 6.16 10.64 -5.20
C GLU A 40 4.91 10.92 -4.34
N ALA A 41 3.90 11.57 -4.90
CA ALA A 41 2.62 11.83 -4.24
C ALA A 41 1.84 10.54 -3.91
N GLN A 42 1.87 9.57 -4.83
CA GLN A 42 1.26 8.25 -4.65
C GLN A 42 1.95 7.44 -3.57
N ARG A 43 3.28 7.51 -3.50
CA ARG A 43 4.06 6.86 -2.44
C ARG A 43 3.77 7.46 -1.08
N LEU A 44 3.66 8.78 -1.00
CA LEU A 44 3.27 9.45 0.25
C LEU A 44 1.86 9.01 0.70
N ALA A 45 0.91 8.95 -0.23
CA ALA A 45 -0.44 8.46 0.04
C ALA A 45 -0.44 7.01 0.55
N PHE A 46 0.35 6.12 -0.06
CA PHE A 46 0.50 4.74 0.37
C PHE A 46 1.18 4.63 1.75
N ASP A 47 2.19 5.46 2.03
CA ASP A 47 2.84 5.50 3.34
C ASP A 47 1.88 5.95 4.45
N GLU A 48 1.04 6.97 4.19
CA GLU A 48 -0.04 7.38 5.09
C GLU A 48 -1.04 6.23 5.33
N MET A 49 -1.41 5.48 4.29
CA MET A 49 -2.30 4.32 4.44
C MET A 49 -1.64 3.21 5.27
N LEU A 50 -0.34 2.98 5.11
CA LEU A 50 0.41 1.99 5.88
C LEU A 50 0.57 2.35 7.37
N ASP A 51 0.22 3.57 7.77
CA ASP A 51 0.11 3.93 9.19
C ASP A 51 -1.20 3.43 9.83
N LEU A 52 -2.21 3.11 9.01
CA LEU A 52 -3.48 2.56 9.48
C LEU A 52 -3.33 1.12 9.98
N PRO A 53 -4.17 0.69 10.95
CA PRO A 53 -4.18 -0.69 11.42
C PRO A 53 -4.70 -1.65 10.35
N ASP A 54 -4.28 -2.92 10.46
CA ASP A 54 -4.51 -3.98 9.45
C ASP A 54 -5.98 -4.08 9.04
N THR A 55 -6.87 -4.05 10.03
CA THR A 55 -8.32 -4.16 9.84
C THR A 55 -8.88 -2.98 9.05
N GLU A 56 -8.48 -1.74 9.37
CA GLU A 56 -8.93 -0.54 8.65
C GLU A 56 -8.41 -0.53 7.21
N PHE A 57 -7.16 -0.94 7.00
CA PHE A 57 -6.57 -1.04 5.67
C PHE A 57 -7.34 -2.05 4.82
N TRP A 58 -7.62 -3.23 5.38
CA TRP A 58 -8.39 -4.27 4.72
C TRP A 58 -9.83 -3.83 4.40
N ASP A 59 -10.47 -3.11 5.32
CA ASP A 59 -11.82 -2.57 5.13
C ASP A 59 -11.88 -1.55 3.98
N LEU A 60 -10.82 -0.75 3.80
CA LEU A 60 -10.66 0.15 2.65
C LEU A 60 -10.44 -0.61 1.33
N ILE A 61 -9.64 -1.68 1.33
CA ILE A 61 -9.40 -2.50 0.12
C ILE A 61 -10.70 -3.20 -0.31
N THR A 62 -11.41 -3.80 0.64
CA THR A 62 -12.66 -4.55 0.41
C THR A 62 -13.85 -3.64 0.11
N GLY A 63 -13.71 -2.32 0.29
CA GLY A 63 -14.76 -1.34 0.05
C GLY A 63 -15.81 -1.30 1.17
N ALA A 64 -15.54 -1.93 2.31
CA ALA A 64 -16.38 -1.83 3.50
C ALA A 64 -16.30 -0.43 4.14
N ARG A 65 -15.18 0.30 3.92
CA ARG A 65 -15.02 1.72 4.28
C ARG A 65 -14.67 2.57 3.07
N MET A 66 -15.24 3.78 3.04
CA MET A 66 -14.90 4.78 2.03
C MET A 66 -13.57 5.48 2.35
N PRO A 67 -12.70 5.68 1.35
CA PRO A 67 -11.49 6.48 1.53
C PRO A 67 -11.85 7.94 1.80
N LEU A 68 -11.24 8.49 2.85
CA LEU A 68 -11.43 9.90 3.25
C LEU A 68 -10.72 10.87 2.32
N ARG A 69 -9.76 10.39 1.51
CA ARG A 69 -8.86 11.20 0.72
C ARG A 69 -8.84 10.74 -0.75
N PRO A 70 -8.95 11.66 -1.73
CA PRO A 70 -8.99 11.30 -3.14
C PRO A 70 -7.69 10.64 -3.62
N GLN A 71 -6.53 11.00 -3.06
CA GLN A 71 -5.26 10.37 -3.40
C GLN A 71 -5.17 8.90 -2.99
N TRP A 72 -5.96 8.47 -2.00
CA TRP A 72 -6.02 7.06 -1.58
C TRP A 72 -6.83 6.23 -2.57
N LEU A 73 -7.79 6.84 -3.27
CA LEU A 73 -8.63 6.15 -4.25
C LEU A 73 -7.77 5.49 -5.33
N THR A 74 -6.82 6.24 -5.90
CA THR A 74 -5.93 5.72 -6.94
C THR A 74 -5.08 4.54 -6.44
N ILE A 75 -4.59 4.60 -5.19
CA ILE A 75 -3.80 3.52 -4.59
C ILE A 75 -4.67 2.29 -4.30
N LEU A 76 -5.88 2.50 -3.80
CA LEU A 76 -6.84 1.42 -3.55
C LEU A 76 -7.22 0.71 -4.84
N GLU A 77 -7.44 1.44 -5.93
CA GLU A 77 -7.70 0.84 -7.25
C GLU A 77 -6.54 -0.02 -7.74
N LEU A 78 -5.29 0.43 -7.51
CA LEU A 78 -4.11 -0.34 -7.88
C LEU A 78 -3.94 -1.58 -6.99
N LEU A 79 -4.22 -1.47 -5.69
CA LEU A 79 -4.21 -2.58 -4.74
C LEU A 79 -5.25 -3.64 -5.09
N GLN A 80 -6.46 -3.23 -5.47
CA GLN A 80 -7.53 -4.14 -5.89
C GLN A 80 -7.23 -4.85 -7.22
N LYS A 81 -6.34 -4.29 -8.06
CA LYS A 81 -5.93 -4.87 -9.36
C LYS A 81 -4.67 -5.75 -9.30
N ALA A 82 -3.95 -5.81 -8.16
CA ALA A 82 -2.65 -6.45 -8.02
C ALA A 82 -2.70 -7.99 -7.84
#